data_AF-A0A6N2CID5-F1
#
_entry.id   AF-A0A6N2CID5-F1
#
_cell.length_a   1.000
_cell.length_b   1.000
_cell.length_c   1.000
_cell.angle_alpha   90.00
_cell.angle_beta   90.00
_cell.angle_gamma   90.00
#
_symmetry.space_group_name_H-M   'P 1'
#
loop_
_entity.id
_entity.type
_entity.pdbx_description
1 polymer ?
#
loop_
_entity_poly.entity_id
_entity_poly.type
_entity_poly.pdbx_seq_one_letter_code
_entity_poly.pdbx_strand_id
1 'polypeptide(L)'
;MFEVKKKKKVDYEALNSALMRIPRMDVAAVRNLIDLGISEIYELQGRAPEVLWDEACARNPEIPKDRIRYFRMAVYYAESDSPKTSLLHPDAWI
;
A
#
# COMPACT_ATOMS: atom_id res chain seq x y z
N MET A 1 -22.42 -11.86 -24.88
CA MET A 1 -22.60 -11.81 -23.42
C MET A 1 -21.64 -10.77 -22.88
N PHE A 2 -22.13 -9.62 -22.40
CA PHE A 2 -21.27 -8.67 -21.70
C PHE A 2 -21.24 -9.10 -20.24
N GLU A 3 -20.10 -9.63 -19.79
CA GLU A 3 -19.85 -9.86 -18.37
C GLU A 3 -20.01 -8.52 -17.65
N VAL A 4 -21.09 -8.41 -16.87
CA VAL A 4 -21.29 -7.27 -15.97
C VAL A 4 -20.18 -7.36 -14.94
N LYS A 5 -19.09 -6.60 -15.13
CA LYS A 5 -18.06 -6.38 -14.12
C LYS A 5 -18.78 -5.96 -12.85
N LYS A 6 -18.96 -6.89 -11.90
CA LYS A 6 -19.46 -6.58 -10.56
C LYS A 6 -18.59 -5.44 -10.06
N LYS A 7 -19.20 -4.28 -9.78
CA LYS A 7 -18.51 -3.21 -9.04
C LYS A 7 -17.91 -3.88 -7.81
N LYS A 8 -16.58 -3.96 -7.75
CA LYS A 8 -15.85 -4.49 -6.61
C LYS A 8 -16.37 -3.71 -5.41
N LYS A 9 -16.93 -4.40 -4.40
CA LYS A 9 -17.35 -3.72 -3.18
C LYS A 9 -16.15 -2.90 -2.71
N VAL A 10 -16.36 -1.63 -2.44
CA VAL A 10 -15.32 -0.75 -1.91
C VAL A 10 -14.76 -1.43 -0.66
N ASP A 11 -13.44 -1.55 -0.59
CA ASP A 11 -12.78 -2.21 0.54
C ASP A 11 -12.79 -1.23 1.72
N TYR A 12 -13.91 -1.21 2.44
CA TYR A 12 -14.15 -0.27 3.54
C TYR A 12 -13.14 -0.45 4.68
N GLU A 13 -12.60 -1.65 4.86
CA GLU A 13 -11.54 -1.92 5.83
C GLU A 13 -10.27 -1.16 5.43
N ALA A 14 -9.83 -1.31 4.19
CA ALA A 14 -8.69 -0.56 3.67
C ALA A 14 -8.96 0.95 3.65
N LEU A 15 -10.15 1.39 3.26
CA LEU A 15 -10.50 2.81 3.19
C LEU A 15 -10.49 3.51 4.56
N ASN A 16 -10.85 2.80 5.63
CA ASN A 16 -10.86 3.35 7.00
C ASN A 16 -9.58 3.06 7.79
N SER A 17 -8.60 2.38 7.20
CA SER A 17 -7.34 2.06 7.84
C SER A 17 -6.50 3.32 8.12
N ALA A 18 -5.69 3.27 9.19
CA ALA A 18 -4.71 4.30 9.48
C ALA A 18 -3.72 4.52 8.32
N LEU A 19 -3.45 3.49 7.51
CA LEU A 19 -2.59 3.56 6.32
C LEU A 19 -3.10 4.54 5.26
N MET A 20 -4.41 4.84 5.23
CA MET A 20 -4.97 5.85 4.32
C MET A 20 -4.63 7.29 4.70
N ARG A 21 -4.00 7.51 5.87
CA ARG A 21 -3.43 8.83 6.24
C ARG A 21 -2.15 9.14 5.46
N ILE A 22 -1.49 8.12 4.90
CA ILE A 22 -0.32 8.30 4.05
C ILE A 22 -0.78 9.02 2.77
N PRO A 23 -0.18 10.17 2.42
CA PRO A 23 -0.62 10.91 1.24
C PRO A 23 -0.50 10.08 -0.03
N ARG A 24 -1.48 10.23 -0.94
CA ARG A 24 -1.52 9.55 -2.26
C ARG A 24 -1.56 8.03 -2.20
N MET A 25 -1.85 7.44 -1.04
CA MET A 25 -1.96 5.99 -0.89
C MET A 25 -3.15 5.44 -1.69
N ASP A 26 -2.98 4.26 -2.27
CA ASP A 26 -4.02 3.56 -3.01
C ASP A 26 -4.71 2.52 -2.14
N VAL A 27 -6.04 2.43 -2.22
CA VAL A 27 -6.85 1.51 -1.39
C VAL A 27 -6.46 0.05 -1.65
N ALA A 28 -6.12 -0.33 -2.88
CA ALA A 28 -5.69 -1.70 -3.17
C ALA A 28 -4.29 -2.00 -2.64
N ALA A 29 -3.41 -1.00 -2.55
CA ALA A 29 -2.12 -1.14 -1.87
C ALA A 29 -2.30 -1.26 -0.35
N VAL A 30 -3.18 -0.47 0.25
CA VAL A 30 -3.54 -0.60 1.67
C VAL A 30 -4.14 -1.97 1.96
N ARG A 31 -5.01 -2.48 1.09
CA ARG A 31 -5.56 -3.82 1.26
C ARG A 31 -4.47 -4.89 1.28
N ASN A 32 -3.49 -4.79 0.38
CA ASN A 32 -2.36 -5.71 0.37
C ASN A 32 -1.58 -5.67 1.69
N LEU A 33 -1.35 -4.48 2.28
CA LEU A 33 -0.70 -4.33 3.58
C LEU A 33 -1.54 -4.97 4.71
N ILE A 34 -2.85 -4.77 4.71
CA ILE A 34 -3.77 -5.39 5.67
C ILE A 34 -3.75 -6.91 5.56
N ASP A 35 -3.71 -7.45 4.34
CA ASP A 35 -3.63 -8.90 4.11
C ASP A 35 -2.27 -9.49 4.58
N LEU A 36 -1.23 -8.66 4.76
CA LEU A 36 0.03 -9.02 5.43
C LEU A 36 -0.05 -8.91 6.96
N GLY A 37 -1.16 -8.42 7.51
CA GLY A 37 -1.34 -8.15 8.94
C GLY A 37 -0.86 -6.77 9.38
N ILE A 38 -0.62 -5.84 8.44
CA ILE A 38 -0.21 -4.47 8.72
C ILE A 38 -1.45 -3.58 8.65
N SER A 39 -1.85 -3.04 9.80
CA SER A 39 -3.05 -2.21 9.94
C SER A 39 -2.72 -0.77 10.33
N GLU A 40 -1.55 -0.55 10.94
CA GLU A 40 -1.10 0.71 11.47
C GLU A 40 0.20 1.19 10.82
N ILE A 41 0.43 2.50 10.81
CA ILE A 41 1.60 3.11 10.14
C ILE A 41 2.90 2.73 10.84
N TYR A 42 2.93 2.67 12.17
CA TYR A 42 4.14 2.35 12.93
C TYR A 42 4.64 0.91 12.68
N GLU A 43 3.76 -0.02 12.27
CA GLU A 43 4.11 -1.41 11.97
C GLU A 43 4.98 -1.54 10.71
N LEU A 44 5.05 -0.47 9.89
CA LEU A 44 5.93 -0.36 8.74
C LEU A 44 7.35 0.06 9.12
N GLN A 45 7.56 0.63 10.30
CA GLN A 45 8.88 1.11 10.73
C GLN A 45 9.87 -0.05 10.86
N GLY A 46 11.05 0.07 10.23
CA GLY A 46 12.07 -0.98 10.24
C GLY A 46 11.74 -2.20 9.37
N ARG A 47 10.65 -2.15 8.59
CA ARG A 47 10.34 -3.16 7.57
C ARG A 47 10.95 -2.75 6.23
N ALA A 48 11.53 -3.70 5.51
CA ALA A 48 11.99 -3.45 4.14
C ALA A 48 10.80 -3.48 3.17
N PRO A 49 10.60 -2.44 2.34
CA PRO A 49 9.45 -2.38 1.42
C PRO A 49 9.48 -3.49 0.36
N GLU A 50 10.67 -3.92 -0.08
CA GLU A 50 10.86 -5.04 -1.00
C GLU A 50 10.41 -6.37 -0.40
N VAL A 51 10.66 -6.58 0.90
CA VAL A 51 10.23 -7.80 1.60
C VAL A 51 8.71 -7.82 1.74
N LEU A 52 8.11 -6.69 2.14
CA LEU A 52 6.65 -6.56 2.19
C LEU A 52 6.00 -6.80 0.83
N TRP A 53 6.63 -6.28 -0.22
CA TRP A 53 6.18 -6.49 -1.60
C TRP A 53 6.23 -7.96 -2.00
N ASP A 54 7.33 -8.65 -1.75
CA ASP A 54 7.49 -10.06 -2.08
C ASP A 54 6.48 -10.93 -1.33
N GLU A 55 6.24 -10.64 -0.04
CA GLU A 55 5.20 -11.32 0.74
C GLU A 55 3.79 -11.05 0.18
N ALA A 56 3.50 -9.82 -0.26
CA ALA A 56 2.23 -9.48 -0.87
C ALA A 56 2.04 -10.23 -2.20
N CYS A 57 3.07 -10.29 -3.04
CA CYS A 57 3.06 -11.06 -4.29
C CYS A 57 2.90 -12.56 -4.05
N ALA A 58 3.49 -13.11 -2.99
CA ALA A 58 3.33 -14.51 -2.63
C ALA A 58 1.87 -14.84 -2.26
N ARG A 59 1.14 -13.91 -1.64
CA ARG A 59 -0.28 -14.06 -1.31
C ARG A 59 -1.20 -13.78 -2.49
N ASN A 60 -0.85 -12.79 -3.32
CA ASN A 60 -1.62 -12.39 -4.47
C ASN A 60 -0.71 -12.09 -5.68
N PRO A 61 -0.55 -13.05 -6.61
CA PRO A 61 0.32 -12.88 -7.77
C PRO A 61 -0.26 -11.92 -8.83
N GLU A 62 -1.53 -11.49 -8.72
CA GLU A 62 -2.16 -10.55 -9.64
C GLU A 62 -1.82 -9.08 -9.33
N ILE A 63 -1.02 -8.81 -8.29
CA ILE A 63 -0.66 -7.44 -7.95
C ILE A 63 0.24 -6.85 -9.05
N PRO A 64 -0.12 -5.69 -9.63
CA PRO A 64 0.72 -5.02 -10.63
C PRO A 64 2.08 -4.64 -10.06
N LYS A 65 3.16 -4.90 -10.81
CA LYS A 65 4.55 -4.66 -10.38
C LYS A 65 4.80 -3.23 -9.92
N ASP A 66 4.19 -2.25 -10.58
CA ASP A 66 4.36 -0.85 -10.21
C ASP A 66 3.78 -0.52 -8.84
N ARG A 67 3.04 -1.43 -8.19
CA ARG A 67 2.47 -1.19 -6.86
C ARG A 67 3.53 -1.19 -5.76
N ILE A 68 4.73 -1.74 -6.00
CA ILE A 68 5.86 -1.65 -5.05
C ILE A 68 6.17 -0.21 -4.62
N ARG A 69 5.93 0.77 -5.49
CA ARG A 69 6.11 2.20 -5.20
C ARG A 69 5.31 2.68 -3.99
N TYR A 70 4.12 2.11 -3.75
CA TYR A 70 3.29 2.44 -2.60
C TYR A 70 3.86 1.84 -1.32
N PHE A 71 4.45 0.64 -1.38
CA PHE A 71 5.11 0.01 -0.23
C PHE A 71 6.33 0.84 0.18
N ARG A 72 7.17 1.24 -0.79
CA ARG A 72 8.33 2.12 -0.55
C ARG A 72 7.93 3.44 0.08
N MET A 73 6.92 4.11 -0.49
CA MET A 73 6.38 5.35 0.05
C MET A 73 5.82 5.18 1.47
N ALA A 74 5.12 4.08 1.73
CA ALA A 74 4.50 3.81 3.03
C ALA A 74 5.56 3.60 4.12
N VAL A 75 6.60 2.80 3.84
CA VAL A 75 7.74 2.63 4.75
C VAL A 75 8.46 3.96 4.98
N TYR A 76 8.77 4.70 3.91
CA TYR A 76 9.41 6.01 4.03
C TYR A 76 8.60 6.99 4.90
N TYR A 77 7.27 7.03 4.72
CA TYR A 77 6.38 7.86 5.53
C TYR A 77 6.41 7.43 7.00
N ALA A 78 6.40 6.12 7.27
CA ALA A 78 6.43 5.60 8.63
C ALA A 78 7.76 5.89 9.33
N GLU A 79 8.88 5.82 8.62
CA GLU A 79 10.23 6.05 9.18
C GLU A 79 10.60 7.54 9.29
N SER A 80 9.86 8.42 8.64
CA SER A 80 10.15 9.86 8.62
C SER A 80 9.21 10.64 9.55
N ASP A 81 9.75 11.21 10.63
CA ASP A 81 8.99 12.12 11.50
C ASP A 81 8.53 13.41 10.78
N SER A 82 9.27 13.82 9.75
CA SER A 82 8.98 15.00 8.92
C SER A 82 9.21 14.68 7.44
N PRO A 83 8.28 13.94 6.79
CA PRO A 83 8.48 13.47 5.44
C PRO A 83 8.46 14.62 4.44
N LYS A 84 9.47 14.66 3.56
CA LYS A 84 9.51 15.59 2.42
C LYS A 84 8.34 15.33 1.48
N THR A 85 7.56 16.38 1.17
CA THR A 85 6.38 16.30 0.31
C THR A 85 6.67 15.77 -1.10
N SER A 86 7.88 16.03 -1.63
CA SER A 86 8.32 15.53 -2.93
C SER A 86 8.48 14.01 -2.98
N LEU A 87 8.68 13.37 -1.83
CA LEU A 87 8.81 11.91 -1.69
C LEU A 87 7.49 11.24 -1.24
N LEU A 88 6.43 12.02 -1.03
CA LEU A 88 5.07 11.52 -0.75
C LEU A 88 4.23 11.40 -2.03
N HIS A 89 4.90 11.02 -3.11
CA HIS A 89 4.27 10.69 -4.36
C HIS A 89 4.75 9.31 -4.82
N PRO A 90 3.85 8.41 -5.25
CA PRO A 90 4.20 7.09 -5.78
C PRO A 90 5.28 7.15 -6.88
N ASP A 91 5.20 8.14 -7.77
CA ASP A 91 6.16 8.30 -8.88
C ASP A 91 7.58 8.68 -8.43
N ALA A 92 7.79 9.04 -7.17
CA ALA A 92 9.15 9.24 -6.63
C ALA A 92 9.88 7.91 -6.36
N TRP A 93 9.18 6.76 -6.44
CA TRP A 93 9.64 5.46 -5.97
C TRP A 93 9.63 4.37 -7.06
N ILE A 94 10.08 4.72 -8.27
CA ILE A 94 10.17 3.86 -9.46
C ILE A 94 11.10 2.66 -9.23
#